data_AF-A0A966C194-F1
#
_entry.id   AF-A0A966C194-F1
#
_cell.length_a   1.000
_cell.length_b   1.000
_cell.length_c   1.000
_cell.angle_alpha   90.00
_cell.angle_beta   90.00
_cell.angle_gamma   90.00
#
_symmetry.space_group_name_H-M   'P 1'
#
loop_
_entity.id
_entity.type
_entity.pdbx_description
1 polymer ?
#
loop_
_entity_poly.entity_id
_entity_poly.type
_entity_poly.pdbx_seq_one_letter_code
_entity_poly.pdbx_strand_id
1 'polypeptide(L)'
;RRELGGLAAVKRDLVSARESLQQKQTIAHRYVLLRGHAVFDLMLRHLSESEYARFLEHLMPVFGDCYAAVPHLSLARVIAMYDAGALALVATGEDSAFANDDDGSIIVETEDGQIRVDHMIDARGQSPANISELAFPSLVGQMTDDPAPLASPFEISMSGLNNGRIFCLAIPQLLERHPFSQGLVECHELAGIAVEHLMEPAETESSVSA
;
A
#
# COMPACT_ATOMS: atom_id res chain seq x y z
N ARG A 1 -6.37 5.52 21.55
CA ARG A 1 -7.42 5.43 20.52
C ARG A 1 -8.83 5.25 21.09
N ARG A 2 -9.06 4.45 22.15
CA ARG A 2 -10.42 4.20 22.72
C ARG A 2 -11.10 5.38 23.44
N GLU A 3 -10.36 6.36 23.97
CA GLU A 3 -10.97 7.51 24.68
C GLU A 3 -11.02 8.82 23.87
N LEU A 4 -10.22 8.92 22.79
CA LEU A 4 -10.05 10.15 22.00
C LEU A 4 -10.20 9.95 20.49
N GLY A 5 -10.50 8.72 20.02
CA GLY A 5 -10.58 8.36 18.60
C GLY A 5 -11.98 8.40 17.99
N GLY A 6 -12.11 7.93 16.75
CA GLY A 6 -13.39 7.84 16.04
C GLY A 6 -13.84 9.17 15.41
N LEU A 7 -15.11 9.22 14.97
CA LEU A 7 -15.63 10.34 14.18
C LEU A 7 -15.58 11.69 14.91
N ALA A 8 -15.69 11.69 16.25
CA ALA A 8 -15.57 12.92 17.04
C ALA A 8 -14.17 13.53 16.93
N ALA A 9 -13.12 12.71 16.95
CA ALA A 9 -11.75 13.15 16.74
C ALA A 9 -11.57 13.73 15.33
N VAL A 10 -12.07 13.00 14.34
CA VAL A 10 -12.06 13.40 12.93
C VAL A 10 -12.74 14.75 12.70
N LYS A 11 -13.88 15.00 13.36
CA LYS A 11 -14.59 16.29 13.32
C LYS A 11 -13.75 17.43 13.89
N ARG A 12 -13.10 17.23 15.05
CA ARG A 12 -12.22 18.24 15.67
C ARG A 12 -11.01 18.54 14.79
N ASP A 13 -10.36 17.49 14.28
CA ASP A 13 -9.19 17.62 13.43
C ASP A 13 -9.51 18.34 12.12
N LEU A 14 -10.68 18.10 11.53
CA LEU A 14 -11.12 18.81 10.32
C LEU A 14 -11.28 20.32 10.55
N VAL A 15 -11.74 20.76 11.73
CA VAL A 15 -11.82 22.18 12.06
C VAL A 15 -10.41 22.79 12.10
N SER A 16 -9.51 22.19 12.87
CA SER A 16 -8.12 22.66 12.99
C SER A 16 -7.36 22.64 11.65
N ALA A 17 -7.58 21.60 10.83
CA ALA A 17 -6.99 21.49 9.49
C ALA A 17 -7.48 22.59 8.53
N ARG A 18 -8.74 23.02 8.65
CA ARG A 18 -9.29 24.13 7.85
C ARG A 18 -8.80 25.48 8.33
N GLU A 19 -8.70 25.69 9.64
CA GLU A 19 -8.15 26.93 10.21
C GLU A 19 -6.69 27.13 9.81
N SER A 20 -5.86 26.09 9.97
CA SER A 20 -4.45 26.14 9.54
C SER A 20 -4.30 26.37 8.04
N LEU A 21 -5.15 25.77 7.19
CA LEU A 21 -5.19 26.04 5.75
C LEU A 21 -5.51 27.51 5.46
N GLN A 22 -6.54 28.08 6.11
CA GLN A 22 -6.93 29.49 5.93
C GLN A 22 -5.83 30.45 6.38
N GLN A 23 -5.18 30.14 7.49
CA GLN A 23 -4.08 30.93 8.05
C GLN A 23 -2.74 30.70 7.34
N LYS A 24 -2.68 29.75 6.40
CA LYS A 24 -1.45 29.29 5.74
C LYS A 24 -0.37 28.87 6.74
N GLN A 25 -0.80 28.26 7.84
CA GLN A 25 0.08 27.81 8.91
C GLN A 25 0.45 26.35 8.71
N THR A 26 1.76 26.08 8.63
CA THR A 26 2.27 24.71 8.56
C THR A 26 2.14 24.02 9.92
N ILE A 27 1.53 22.83 9.93
CA ILE A 27 1.57 21.93 11.08
C ILE A 27 2.89 21.16 11.03
N ALA A 28 3.88 21.64 11.79
CA ALA A 28 5.29 21.23 11.63
C ALA A 28 5.50 19.71 11.66
N HIS A 29 4.93 18.99 12.63
CA HIS A 29 5.12 17.54 12.75
C HIS A 29 4.52 16.76 11.58
N ARG A 30 3.32 17.15 11.08
CA ARG A 30 2.70 16.53 9.90
C ARG A 30 3.55 16.74 8.65
N TYR A 31 4.10 17.95 8.49
CA TYR A 31 4.99 18.25 7.38
C TYR A 31 6.31 17.46 7.46
N VAL A 32 6.89 17.34 8.66
CA VAL A 32 8.12 16.54 8.86
C VAL A 32 7.87 15.07 8.55
N LEU A 33 6.76 14.48 9.02
CA LEU A 33 6.41 13.09 8.69
C LEU A 33 6.13 12.92 7.19
N LEU A 34 5.39 13.83 6.58
CA LEU A 34 5.14 13.83 5.14
C LEU A 34 6.41 14.01 4.32
N ARG A 35 7.44 14.72 4.79
CA ARG A 35 8.74 14.79 4.08
C ARG A 35 9.64 13.63 4.42
N GLY A 36 9.47 13.07 5.62
CA GLY A 36 10.26 11.97 6.15
C GLY A 36 10.12 10.71 5.30
N HIS A 37 8.93 10.41 4.76
CA HIS A 37 8.72 9.17 3.98
C HIS A 37 9.75 9.02 2.86
N ALA A 38 10.07 10.08 2.13
CA ALA A 38 11.05 10.05 1.04
C ALA A 38 12.47 9.75 1.53
N VAL A 39 12.86 10.28 2.70
CA VAL A 39 14.18 10.00 3.29
C VAL A 39 14.24 8.59 3.85
N PHE A 40 13.16 8.15 4.50
CA PHE A 40 13.06 6.80 5.02
C PHE A 40 13.09 5.78 3.89
N ASP A 41 12.33 5.98 2.81
CA ASP A 41 12.30 5.07 1.66
C ASP A 41 13.71 4.74 1.14
N LEU A 42 14.57 5.76 1.03
CA LEU A 42 15.97 5.57 0.62
C LEU A 42 16.75 4.65 1.57
N MET A 43 16.61 4.80 2.89
CA MET A 43 17.34 3.99 3.86
C MET A 43 16.72 2.60 4.07
N LEU A 44 15.40 2.44 3.91
CA LEU A 44 14.70 1.17 4.19
C LEU A 44 15.26 0.02 3.36
N ARG A 45 15.67 0.29 2.12
CA ARG A 45 16.26 -0.68 1.19
C ARG A 45 17.59 -1.27 1.65
N HIS A 46 18.28 -0.60 2.58
CA HIS A 46 19.57 -1.02 3.11
C HIS A 46 19.47 -1.69 4.48
N LEU A 47 18.29 -1.72 5.08
CA LEU A 47 18.08 -2.35 6.38
C LEU A 47 18.16 -3.87 6.26
N SER A 48 18.65 -4.54 7.30
CA SER A 48 18.45 -5.99 7.42
C SER A 48 16.96 -6.30 7.56
N GLU A 49 16.57 -7.55 7.29
CA GLU A 49 15.19 -8.02 7.48
C GLU A 49 14.66 -7.74 8.90
N SER A 50 15.51 -7.92 9.91
CA SER A 50 15.15 -7.66 11.32
C SER A 50 14.89 -6.18 11.62
N GLU A 51 15.63 -5.28 10.99
CA GLU A 51 15.48 -3.83 11.15
C GLU A 51 14.27 -3.32 10.35
N TYR A 52 14.05 -3.87 9.17
CA TYR A 52 12.88 -3.56 8.36
C TYR A 52 11.58 -4.01 9.04
N ALA A 53 11.54 -5.23 9.57
CA ALA A 53 10.41 -5.71 10.36
C ALA A 53 10.11 -4.79 11.56
N ARG A 54 11.15 -4.35 12.28
CA ARG A 54 11.01 -3.39 13.39
C ARG A 54 10.47 -2.04 12.93
N PHE A 55 10.89 -1.58 11.76
CA PHE A 55 10.35 -0.36 11.16
C PHE A 55 8.86 -0.50 10.82
N LEU A 56 8.46 -1.60 10.17
CA LEU A 56 7.07 -1.88 9.84
C LEU A 56 6.19 -1.94 11.11
N GLU A 57 6.68 -2.56 12.16
CA GLU A 57 5.92 -2.72 13.41
C GLU A 57 5.74 -1.39 14.15
N HIS A 58 6.79 -0.57 14.26
CA HIS A 58 6.78 0.55 15.20
C HIS A 58 6.69 1.92 14.56
N LEU A 59 7.26 2.12 13.37
CA LEU A 59 7.36 3.44 12.75
C LEU A 59 6.42 3.63 11.56
N MET A 60 6.13 2.57 10.80
CA MET A 60 5.14 2.63 9.72
C MET A 60 3.77 3.15 10.17
N PRO A 61 3.21 2.75 11.35
CA PRO A 61 1.93 3.28 11.79
C PRO A 61 1.92 4.80 12.02
N VAL A 62 3.07 5.38 12.35
CA VAL A 62 3.24 6.84 12.51
C VAL A 62 3.19 7.54 11.16
N PHE A 63 3.80 6.95 10.13
CA PHE A 63 3.69 7.47 8.76
C PHE A 63 2.27 7.34 8.23
N GLY A 64 1.59 6.21 8.47
CA GLY A 64 0.20 6.00 8.05
C GLY A 64 -0.76 7.10 8.52
N ASP A 65 -0.55 7.62 9.74
CA ASP A 65 -1.41 8.68 10.31
C ASP A 65 -1.31 10.03 9.58
N CYS A 66 -0.15 10.34 9.00
CA CYS A 66 0.11 11.63 8.35
C CYS A 66 0.23 11.55 6.81
N TYR A 67 0.53 10.38 6.28
CA TYR A 67 0.73 10.14 4.85
C TYR A 67 -0.59 9.78 4.15
N ALA A 68 -1.49 9.06 4.83
CA ALA A 68 -2.84 8.82 4.32
C ALA A 68 -3.73 10.04 4.56
N ALA A 69 -3.91 10.87 3.53
CA ALA A 69 -4.71 12.09 3.61
C ALA A 69 -6.07 11.92 2.93
N VAL A 70 -7.14 12.31 3.62
CA VAL A 70 -8.49 12.40 3.05
C VAL A 70 -8.80 13.87 2.73
N PRO A 71 -9.30 14.20 1.52
CA PRO A 71 -9.66 15.58 1.18
C PRO A 71 -10.70 16.17 2.14
N HIS A 72 -10.52 17.45 2.53
CA HIS A 72 -11.41 18.15 3.48
C HIS A 72 -12.89 18.14 3.06
N LEU A 73 -13.17 18.14 1.75
CA LEU A 73 -14.53 18.08 1.23
C LEU A 73 -15.13 16.68 1.37
N SER A 74 -14.35 15.64 1.07
CA SER A 74 -14.77 14.25 1.26
C SER A 74 -15.11 13.97 2.72
N LEU A 75 -14.26 14.44 3.65
CA LEU A 75 -14.49 14.26 5.08
C LEU A 75 -15.76 14.98 5.56
N ALA A 76 -16.00 16.21 5.08
CA ALA A 76 -17.25 16.92 5.40
C ALA A 76 -18.50 16.20 4.89
N ARG A 77 -18.44 15.56 3.71
CA ARG A 77 -19.55 14.76 3.18
C ARG A 77 -19.82 13.53 4.04
N VAL A 78 -18.77 12.79 4.42
CA VAL A 78 -18.89 11.63 5.32
C VAL A 78 -19.51 12.02 6.65
N ILE A 79 -19.03 13.11 7.26
CA ILE A 79 -19.58 13.66 8.50
C ILE A 79 -21.06 14.05 8.33
N ALA A 80 -21.42 14.75 7.27
CA ALA A 80 -22.80 15.18 7.04
C ALA A 80 -23.76 14.00 6.83
N MET A 81 -23.33 12.94 6.11
CA MET A 81 -24.14 11.73 5.94
C MET A 81 -24.33 10.98 7.27
N TYR A 82 -23.29 10.92 8.11
CA TYR A 82 -23.39 10.33 9.44
C TYR A 82 -24.35 11.12 10.34
N ASP A 83 -24.21 12.45 10.38
CA ASP A 83 -25.07 13.32 11.20
C ASP A 83 -26.54 13.32 10.75
N ALA A 84 -26.79 13.07 9.47
CA ALA A 84 -28.12 12.89 8.91
C ALA A 84 -28.70 11.47 9.13
N GLY A 85 -27.93 10.53 9.68
CA GLY A 85 -28.33 9.13 9.86
C GLY A 85 -28.35 8.30 8.57
N ALA A 86 -27.81 8.82 7.47
CA ALA A 86 -27.71 8.11 6.19
C ALA A 86 -26.49 7.18 6.10
N LEU A 87 -25.52 7.37 7.01
CA LEU A 87 -24.32 6.54 7.12
C LEU A 87 -24.18 6.07 8.57
N ALA A 88 -24.00 4.76 8.76
CA ALA A 88 -23.61 4.18 10.03
C ALA A 88 -22.10 3.87 10.03
N LEU A 89 -21.46 4.05 11.18
CA LEU A 89 -20.11 3.57 11.42
C LEU A 89 -20.19 2.32 12.27
N VAL A 90 -19.58 1.25 11.78
CA VAL A 90 -19.52 -0.04 12.48
C VAL A 90 -18.05 -0.39 12.66
N ALA A 91 -17.64 -0.61 13.90
CA ALA A 91 -16.25 -0.93 14.22
C ALA A 91 -15.96 -2.39 13.92
N THR A 92 -14.91 -2.64 13.15
CA THR A 92 -14.34 -3.97 12.95
C THR A 92 -13.16 -4.15 13.91
N GLY A 93 -13.03 -5.33 14.50
CA GLY A 93 -11.87 -5.69 15.32
C GLY A 93 -10.61 -5.87 14.47
N GLU A 94 -9.45 -6.02 15.12
CA GLU A 94 -8.15 -6.21 14.45
C GLU A 94 -8.14 -7.47 13.57
N ASP A 95 -8.82 -8.53 14.00
CA ASP A 95 -8.90 -9.82 13.30
C ASP A 95 -10.22 -10.00 12.51
N SER A 96 -10.96 -8.91 12.26
CA SER A 96 -12.24 -9.00 11.55
C SER A 96 -12.07 -9.56 10.15
N ALA A 97 -12.79 -10.65 9.87
CA ALA A 97 -12.90 -11.23 8.55
C ALA A 97 -14.27 -10.94 7.91
N PHE A 98 -14.34 -11.18 6.60
CA PHE A 98 -15.60 -11.26 5.90
C PHE A 98 -15.64 -12.52 5.02
N ALA A 99 -16.83 -13.06 4.84
CA ALA A 99 -17.07 -14.23 4.02
C ALA A 99 -18.32 -14.04 3.16
N ASN A 100 -18.31 -14.64 1.97
CA ASN A 100 -19.53 -14.78 1.18
C ASN A 100 -20.40 -15.87 1.81
N ASP A 101 -21.70 -15.64 1.86
CA ASP A 101 -22.68 -16.65 2.26
C ASP A 101 -23.29 -17.34 1.03
N ASP A 102 -24.03 -18.42 1.25
CA ASP A 102 -24.63 -19.27 0.21
C ASP A 102 -25.58 -18.50 -0.73
N ASP A 103 -26.21 -17.44 -0.25
CA ASP A 103 -27.11 -16.59 -1.04
C ASP A 103 -26.41 -15.43 -1.78
N GLY A 104 -25.07 -15.35 -1.67
CA GLY A 104 -24.24 -14.34 -2.32
C GLY A 104 -24.10 -13.02 -1.54
N SER A 105 -24.73 -12.88 -0.38
CA SER A 105 -24.46 -11.77 0.53
C SER A 105 -23.13 -11.94 1.28
N ILE A 106 -22.71 -10.90 1.98
CA ILE A 106 -21.43 -10.86 2.68
C ILE A 106 -21.68 -10.73 4.17
N ILE A 107 -21.10 -11.65 4.94
CA ILE A 107 -21.06 -11.62 6.40
C ILE A 107 -19.78 -10.93 6.82
N VAL A 108 -19.88 -9.91 7.68
CA VAL A 108 -18.75 -9.16 8.21
C VAL A 108 -18.73 -9.30 9.73
N GLU A 109 -17.59 -9.68 10.28
CA GLU A 109 -17.38 -9.72 11.73
C GLU A 109 -17.07 -8.32 12.26
N THR A 110 -17.82 -7.88 13.26
CA THR A 110 -17.70 -6.56 13.89
C THR A 110 -17.51 -6.70 15.40
N GLU A 111 -17.09 -5.64 16.08
CA GLU A 111 -16.96 -5.66 17.55
C GLU A 111 -18.30 -5.97 18.26
N ASP A 112 -19.42 -5.60 17.64
CA ASP A 112 -20.78 -5.75 18.19
C ASP A 112 -21.51 -7.01 17.65
N GLY A 113 -20.79 -7.89 16.94
CA GLY A 113 -21.32 -9.13 16.35
C GLY A 113 -21.26 -9.14 14.83
N GLN A 114 -21.93 -10.10 14.20
CA GLN A 114 -21.94 -10.22 12.74
C GLN A 114 -23.00 -9.32 12.11
N ILE A 115 -22.63 -8.65 11.02
CA ILE A 115 -23.57 -7.95 10.15
C ILE A 115 -23.60 -8.61 8.78
N ARG A 116 -24.73 -8.48 8.09
CA ARG A 116 -24.93 -8.97 6.73
C ARG A 116 -25.18 -7.80 5.79
N VAL A 117 -24.49 -7.80 4.65
CA VAL A 117 -24.64 -6.76 3.62
C VAL A 117 -24.76 -7.41 2.24
N ASP A 118 -25.56 -6.80 1.36
CA ASP A 118 -25.73 -7.28 -0.01
C ASP A 118 -24.49 -7.00 -0.88
N HIS A 119 -23.81 -5.89 -0.58
CA HIS A 119 -22.64 -5.42 -1.31
C HIS A 119 -21.59 -4.87 -0.35
N MET A 120 -20.33 -5.14 -0.66
CA MET A 120 -19.19 -4.63 0.09
C MET A 120 -18.15 -4.08 -0.87
N ILE A 121 -17.59 -2.92 -0.52
CA ILE A 121 -16.44 -2.32 -1.20
C ILE A 121 -15.27 -2.43 -0.23
N ASP A 122 -14.29 -3.27 -0.54
CA ASP A 122 -13.05 -3.34 0.24
C ASP A 122 -12.16 -2.14 -0.14
N ALA A 123 -12.08 -1.17 0.78
CA ALA A 123 -11.28 0.04 0.64
C ALA A 123 -10.08 0.07 1.61
N ARG A 124 -9.62 -1.10 2.10
CA ARG A 124 -8.47 -1.21 3.02
C ARG A 124 -7.12 -0.94 2.35
N GLY A 125 -7.10 -0.78 1.03
CA GLY A 125 -5.89 -0.61 0.24
C GLY A 125 -5.30 -1.95 -0.20
N GLN A 126 -4.10 -1.90 -0.77
CA GLN A 126 -3.36 -3.09 -1.20
C GLN A 126 -2.30 -3.42 -0.14
N SER A 127 -2.24 -4.70 0.25
CA SER A 127 -1.20 -5.20 1.15
C SER A 127 0.05 -5.57 0.35
N PRO A 128 1.25 -5.53 0.98
CA PRO A 128 2.42 -6.22 0.45
C PRO A 128 2.09 -7.68 0.14
N ALA A 129 2.52 -8.17 -1.01
CA ALA A 129 2.28 -9.55 -1.44
C ALA A 129 3.47 -10.06 -2.22
N ASN A 130 3.86 -11.30 -1.96
CA ASN A 130 5.01 -11.90 -2.60
C ASN A 130 4.80 -12.05 -4.11
N ILE A 131 5.89 -12.10 -4.89
CA ILE A 131 5.81 -12.30 -6.34
C ILE A 131 5.11 -13.62 -6.73
N SER A 132 5.19 -14.64 -5.87
CA SER A 132 4.50 -15.92 -6.06
C SER A 132 2.97 -15.82 -5.91
N GLU A 133 2.46 -14.73 -5.33
CA GLU A 133 1.02 -14.46 -5.16
C GLU A 133 0.39 -13.74 -6.36
N LEU A 134 1.16 -13.50 -7.44
CA LEU A 134 0.61 -12.98 -8.68
C LEU A 134 -0.53 -13.87 -9.19
N ALA A 135 -1.61 -13.23 -9.64
CA ALA A 135 -2.79 -13.91 -10.21
C ALA A 135 -2.56 -14.50 -11.63
N PHE A 136 -1.32 -14.91 -11.92
CA PHE A 136 -0.89 -15.51 -13.19
C PHE A 136 -0.17 -16.85 -12.91
N PRO A 137 -0.89 -17.94 -12.60
CA PRO A 137 -0.27 -19.19 -12.16
C PRO A 137 0.73 -19.79 -13.17
N SER A 138 0.47 -19.64 -14.47
CA SER A 138 1.39 -20.08 -15.53
C SER A 138 2.68 -19.27 -15.57
N LEU A 139 2.63 -17.99 -15.20
CA LEU A 139 3.81 -17.13 -15.09
C LEU A 139 4.62 -17.52 -13.86
N VAL A 140 3.95 -17.60 -12.69
CA VAL A 140 4.60 -17.98 -11.42
C VAL A 140 5.27 -19.36 -11.54
N GLY A 141 4.63 -20.34 -12.17
CA GLY A 141 5.20 -21.67 -12.36
C GLY A 141 6.42 -21.75 -13.27
N GLN A 142 6.76 -20.67 -13.99
CA GLN A 142 7.95 -20.59 -14.85
C GLN A 142 9.09 -19.77 -14.22
N MET A 143 8.86 -19.15 -13.06
CA MET A 143 9.88 -18.39 -12.34
C MET A 143 11.01 -19.30 -11.86
N THR A 144 12.26 -18.83 -11.94
CA THR A 144 13.45 -19.62 -11.58
C THR A 144 14.05 -19.29 -10.24
N ASP A 145 13.77 -18.11 -9.70
CA ASP A 145 14.35 -17.64 -8.45
C ASP A 145 13.50 -18.05 -7.25
N ASP A 146 14.15 -18.25 -6.09
CA ASP A 146 13.47 -18.29 -4.80
C ASP A 146 12.79 -16.93 -4.59
N PRO A 147 11.50 -16.86 -4.23
CA PRO A 147 10.75 -15.62 -4.28
C PRO A 147 11.13 -14.69 -3.13
N ALA A 148 12.23 -13.96 -3.31
CA ALA A 148 12.61 -12.82 -2.51
C ALA A 148 11.79 -11.59 -2.92
N PRO A 149 11.70 -10.55 -2.05
CA PRO A 149 11.14 -9.27 -2.43
C PRO A 149 11.80 -8.72 -3.70
N LEU A 150 11.00 -8.16 -4.61
CA LEU A 150 11.51 -7.58 -5.84
C LEU A 150 12.51 -6.45 -5.54
N ALA A 151 13.69 -6.54 -6.14
CA ALA A 151 14.69 -5.49 -6.11
C ALA A 151 14.84 -4.86 -7.49
N SER A 152 15.29 -3.59 -7.54
CA SER A 152 15.70 -2.93 -8.79
C SER A 152 16.67 -3.84 -9.56
N PRO A 153 16.45 -4.11 -10.87
CA PRO A 153 15.59 -3.36 -11.79
C PRO A 153 14.14 -3.87 -11.89
N PHE A 154 13.68 -4.66 -10.93
CA PHE A 154 12.34 -5.25 -10.84
C PHE A 154 12.06 -6.33 -11.88
N GLU A 155 13.12 -6.96 -12.39
CA GLU A 155 13.03 -8.06 -13.32
C GLU A 155 12.65 -9.37 -12.62
N ILE A 156 11.84 -10.18 -13.28
CA ILE A 156 11.50 -11.54 -12.87
C ILE A 156 12.35 -12.52 -13.68
N SER A 157 13.14 -13.33 -13.01
CA SER A 157 13.86 -14.43 -13.65
C SER A 157 12.93 -15.58 -14.00
N MET A 158 12.98 -16.02 -15.25
CA MET A 158 12.06 -16.99 -15.83
C MET A 158 12.80 -18.04 -16.64
N SER A 159 12.33 -19.27 -16.55
CA SER A 159 12.77 -20.37 -17.40
C SER A 159 12.14 -20.26 -18.79
N GLY A 160 12.92 -20.54 -19.84
CA GLY A 160 12.39 -20.66 -21.20
C GLY A 160 12.04 -19.34 -21.91
N LEU A 161 12.41 -18.18 -21.36
CA LEU A 161 12.36 -16.92 -22.11
C LEU A 161 13.45 -16.90 -23.19
N ASN A 162 13.06 -16.94 -24.46
CA ASN A 162 13.96 -16.73 -25.57
C ASN A 162 14.20 -15.23 -25.75
N ASN A 163 15.26 -14.69 -25.14
CA ASN A 163 15.71 -13.30 -25.29
C ASN A 163 14.69 -12.23 -24.86
N GLY A 164 13.76 -12.60 -23.97
CA GLY A 164 12.72 -11.73 -23.42
C GLY A 164 12.99 -11.41 -21.94
N ARG A 165 12.49 -10.27 -21.47
CA ARG A 165 12.61 -9.80 -20.09
C ARG A 165 11.23 -9.46 -19.56
N ILE A 166 10.95 -9.76 -18.30
CA ILE A 166 9.69 -9.44 -17.65
C ILE A 166 9.99 -8.61 -16.41
N PHE A 167 9.31 -7.48 -16.29
CA PHE A 167 9.44 -6.58 -15.14
C PHE A 167 8.11 -6.53 -14.38
N CYS A 168 8.15 -6.56 -13.04
CA CYS A 168 6.97 -6.44 -12.20
C CYS A 168 7.00 -5.13 -11.43
N LEU A 169 6.11 -4.21 -11.81
CA LEU A 169 5.90 -2.93 -11.13
C LEU A 169 4.52 -2.88 -10.44
N ALA A 170 3.95 -4.05 -10.14
CA ALA A 170 2.69 -4.14 -9.43
C ALA A 170 2.89 -3.69 -7.97
N ILE A 171 2.04 -2.77 -7.51
CA ILE A 171 2.14 -2.16 -6.19
C ILE A 171 2.22 -3.19 -5.05
N PRO A 172 1.40 -4.27 -4.98
CA PRO A 172 1.52 -5.25 -3.89
C PRO A 172 2.93 -5.85 -3.77
N GLN A 173 3.57 -6.15 -4.90
CA GLN A 173 4.91 -6.71 -4.93
C GLN A 173 5.99 -5.67 -4.59
N LEU A 174 5.82 -4.42 -5.04
CA LEU A 174 6.73 -3.35 -4.69
C LEU A 174 6.68 -3.00 -3.19
N LEU A 175 5.50 -3.02 -2.57
CA LEU A 175 5.29 -2.66 -1.17
C LEU A 175 6.03 -3.57 -0.18
N GLU A 176 6.51 -4.75 -0.59
CA GLU A 176 7.36 -5.60 0.25
C GLU A 176 8.64 -4.86 0.67
N ARG A 177 9.22 -4.04 -0.20
CA ARG A 177 10.48 -3.32 0.06
C ARG A 177 10.43 -1.81 -0.17
N HIS A 178 9.37 -1.34 -0.83
CA HIS A 178 9.15 0.05 -1.17
C HIS A 178 7.79 0.52 -0.60
N PRO A 179 7.64 0.58 0.73
CA PRO A 179 6.33 0.79 1.35
C PRO A 179 5.77 2.21 1.12
N PHE A 180 6.60 3.13 0.62
CA PHE A 180 6.19 4.47 0.23
C PHE A 180 6.09 4.68 -1.29
N SER A 181 6.28 3.63 -2.09
CA SER A 181 6.22 3.74 -3.56
C SER A 181 4.77 3.84 -4.02
N GLN A 182 4.30 5.08 -4.11
CA GLN A 182 2.92 5.42 -4.48
C GLN A 182 2.86 6.70 -5.33
N GLY A 183 1.94 6.71 -6.29
CA GLY A 183 1.64 7.87 -7.11
C GLY A 183 2.44 7.97 -8.41
N LEU A 184 2.14 9.01 -9.20
CA LEU A 184 2.63 9.14 -10.58
C LEU A 184 4.13 9.34 -10.69
N VAL A 185 4.78 9.92 -9.68
CA VAL A 185 6.24 10.16 -9.66
C VAL A 185 6.96 8.82 -9.57
N GLU A 186 6.60 7.99 -8.60
CA GLU A 186 7.13 6.64 -8.44
C GLU A 186 6.84 5.77 -9.67
N CYS A 187 5.61 5.82 -10.21
CA CYS A 187 5.31 5.11 -11.46
C CYS A 187 6.23 5.54 -12.61
N HIS A 188 6.57 6.82 -12.72
CA HIS A 188 7.48 7.32 -13.75
C HIS A 188 8.92 6.84 -13.51
N GLU A 189 9.42 6.94 -12.28
CA GLU A 189 10.79 6.56 -11.93
C GLU A 189 11.03 5.06 -12.09
N LEU A 190 10.15 4.21 -11.55
CA LEU A 190 10.29 2.76 -11.64
C LEU A 190 10.12 2.24 -13.07
N ALA A 191 9.20 2.85 -13.85
CA ALA A 191 9.07 2.53 -15.26
C ALA A 191 10.32 2.96 -16.05
N GLY A 192 10.93 4.09 -15.71
CA GLY A 192 12.20 4.53 -16.28
C GLY A 192 13.30 3.49 -16.08
N ILE A 193 13.50 3.02 -14.85
CA ILE A 193 14.47 1.95 -14.52
C ILE A 193 14.22 0.69 -15.36
N ALA A 194 12.97 0.21 -15.40
CA ALA A 194 12.63 -0.99 -16.15
C ALA A 194 12.87 -0.82 -17.65
N VAL A 195 12.54 0.35 -18.23
CA VAL A 195 12.75 0.64 -19.66
C VAL A 195 14.23 0.79 -19.99
N GLU A 196 15.00 1.50 -19.17
CA GLU A 196 16.46 1.62 -19.35
C GLU A 196 17.10 0.23 -19.38
N HIS A 197 16.75 -0.63 -18.43
CA HIS A 197 17.24 -1.99 -18.40
C HIS A 197 16.74 -2.82 -19.58
N LEU A 198 15.48 -2.69 -19.99
CA LEU A 198 14.94 -3.36 -21.17
C LEU A 198 15.70 -3.00 -22.45
N MET A 199 16.25 -1.77 -22.55
CA MET A 199 17.03 -1.32 -23.71
C MET A 199 18.49 -1.80 -23.68
N GLU A 200 19.00 -2.27 -22.55
CA GLU A 200 20.33 -2.86 -22.48
C GLU A 200 20.36 -4.16 -23.31
N PRO A 201 21.42 -4.38 -24.10
CA PRO A 201 21.56 -5.63 -24.84
C PRO A 201 21.57 -6.77 -23.85
N ALA A 202 20.72 -7.79 -24.07
CA ALA A 202 20.75 -9.01 -23.31
C ALA A 202 22.20 -9.52 -23.28
N GLU A 203 22.75 -9.75 -22.07
CA GLU A 203 24.07 -10.34 -21.96
C GLU A 203 24.05 -11.67 -22.71
N THR A 204 24.61 -11.68 -23.92
CA THR A 204 24.86 -12.92 -24.65
C THR A 204 25.69 -13.78 -23.72
N GLU A 205 25.12 -14.90 -23.26
CA GLU A 205 25.91 -16.00 -22.72
C GLU A 205 27.07 -16.21 -23.70
N SER A 206 28.25 -15.78 -23.28
CA SER A 206 29.45 -15.97 -24.07
C SER A 206 29.59 -17.47 -24.20
N SER A 207 29.33 -17.96 -25.40
CA SER A 207 29.55 -19.34 -25.79
C SER A 207 30.94 -19.72 -25.30
N VAL A 208 31.00 -20.59 -24.30
CA VAL A 208 32.23 -21.27 -23.92
C VAL A 208 32.61 -22.11 -25.13
N SER A 209 33.47 -21.52 -25.95
CA SER A 209 34.09 -22.11 -27.13
C SER A 209 35.43 -22.69 -26.70
N ALA A 210 35.53 -24.01 -26.86
CA ALA A 210 36.70 -24.89 -26.88
C ALA A 210 37.30 -25.32 -25.53
#